data_AF-A0A1B1YJ17-F1
#
_entry.id   AF-A0A1B1YJ17-F1
#
_cell.length_a   1.000
_cell.length_b   1.000
_cell.length_c   1.000
_cell.angle_alpha   90.00
_cell.angle_beta   90.00
_cell.angle_gamma   90.00
#
_symmetry.space_group_name_H-M   'P 1'
#
loop_
_entity.id
_entity.type
_entity.pdbx_description
1 polymer ?
#
loop_
_entity_poly.entity_id
_entity_poly.type
_entity_poly.pdbx_seq_one_letter_code
_entity_poly.pdbx_strand_id
1 'polypeptide(L)' 'MFFPCFTATGLSRVGAVRNGKDRVPEVKNIWHEDDFMPAEEVREEIAGCFNRFADFNECKNVIYLYKILI' A
#
# COMPACT_ATOMS: atom_id res chain seq x y z
N MET A 1 8.48 -3.41 7.17
CA MET A 1 8.80 -2.01 6.87
C MET A 1 7.49 -1.24 6.83
N PHE A 2 7.45 -0.06 7.45
CA PHE A 2 6.30 0.85 7.33
C PHE A 2 6.67 1.96 6.37
N PHE A 3 5.81 2.25 5.40
CA PHE A 3 5.97 3.41 4.53
C PHE A 3 4.68 4.23 4.50
N PRO A 4 4.78 5.56 4.49
CA PRO A 4 3.62 6.42 4.30
C PRO A 4 3.19 6.38 2.82
N CYS A 5 1.90 6.20 2.57
CA CYS A 5 1.27 6.49 1.29
C CYS A 5 0.38 7.71 1.46
N PHE A 6 0.75 8.80 0.80
CA PHE A 6 0.00 10.04 0.79
C PHE A 6 -1.00 10.00 -0.36
N THR A 7 -2.29 10.07 -0.04
CA THR A 7 -3.37 10.28 -1.02
C THR A 7 -3.88 11.71 -0.89
N ALA A 8 -4.58 12.21 -1.91
CA ALA A 8 -5.17 13.56 -1.91
C ALA A 8 -6.12 13.80 -0.73
N THR A 9 -6.66 12.71 -0.17
CA THR A 9 -7.72 12.70 0.84
C THR A 9 -7.27 12.20 2.22
N GLY A 10 -5.99 11.83 2.40
CA GLY A 10 -5.50 11.43 3.72
C GLY A 10 -4.13 10.75 3.73
N LEU A 11 -3.58 10.53 4.93
CA LEU A 11 -2.38 9.73 5.14
C LEU A 11 -2.77 8.27 5.38
N SER A 12 -2.20 7.35 4.59
CA SER A 12 -2.29 5.92 4.89
C SER A 12 -0.94 5.39 5.36
N ARG A 13 -0.93 4.63 6.46
CA ARG A 13 0.26 3.86 6.87
C ARG A 13 0.17 2.47 6.26
N VAL A 14 1.26 2.02 5.65
CA VAL A 14 1.28 0.72 4.96
C VAL A 14 2.33 -0.16 5.60
N GLY A 15 1.88 -1.33 6.07
CA GLY A 15 2.74 -2.38 6.59
C GLY A 15 3.09 -3.37 5.48
N ALA A 16 4.34 -3.36 5.04
CA ALA A 16 4.85 -4.31 4.04
C ALA A 16 5.92 -5.22 4.63
N VAL A 17 5.88 -6.49 4.22
CA VAL A 17 6.90 -7.50 4.52
C VAL A 17 7.49 -8.01 3.21
N ARG A 18 8.72 -8.51 3.25
CA ARG A 18 9.31 -9.18 2.08
C ARG A 18 8.66 -10.56 1.93
N ASN A 19 8.10 -10.84 0.76
CA ASN A 19 7.71 -12.19 0.39
C ASN A 19 8.95 -12.97 -0.06
N GLY A 20 9.29 -14.04 0.68
CA GLY A 20 10.49 -14.82 0.41
C GLY A 20 10.43 -15.66 -0.86
N LYS A 21 9.23 -16.06 -1.30
CA LYS A 21 9.01 -16.93 -2.46
C LYS A 21 9.18 -16.17 -3.76
N ASP A 22 8.46 -15.06 -3.89
CA ASP A 22 8.42 -14.28 -5.13
C ASP A 22 9.43 -13.12 -5.11
N ARG A 23 10.13 -12.92 -3.98
CA ARG A 23 11.11 -11.85 -3.74
C ARG A 23 10.56 -10.44 -3.98
N VAL A 24 9.26 -10.26 -3.77
CA VAL A 24 8.57 -8.97 -3.90
C VAL A 24 8.06 -8.48 -2.55
N PRO A 25 7.73 -7.20 -2.39
CA PRO A 25 7.04 -6.72 -1.21
C PRO A 25 5.60 -7.21 -1.20
N GLU A 26 5.13 -7.61 -0.02
CA GLU A 26 3.76 -8.00 0.23
C GLU A 26 3.17 -7.07 1.30
N VAL A 27 2.15 -6.32 0.92
CA VAL A 27 1.38 -5.45 1.81
C VAL A 27 0.43 -6.33 2.62
N LYS A 28 0.59 -6.31 3.94
CA LYS A 28 -0.26 -7.07 4.86
C LYS A 28 -1.39 -6.24 5.44
N ASN A 29 -1.12 -4.97 5.70
CA ASN A 29 -2.05 -4.06 6.37
C ASN A 29 -1.94 -2.66 5.77
N ILE A 30 -3.08 -2.00 5.65
CA ILE A 30 -3.20 -0.58 5.32
C ILE A 30 -4.05 0.04 6.43
N TRP A 31 -3.52 1.05 7.10
CA TRP A 31 -4.24 1.83 8.09
C TRP A 31 -4.51 3.22 7.53
N HIS A 32 -5.75 3.67 7.65
CA HIS A 32 -6.17 5.01 7.29
C HIS A 32 -6.37 5.85 8.56
N GLU A 33 -6.25 7.16 8.44
CA GLU A 33 -6.66 8.08 9.52
C GLU A 33 -8.20 8.20 9.52
N ASP A 34 -8.82 8.13 10.71
CA ASP A 34 -10.26 8.35 10.98
C ASP A 34 -11.28 7.46 10.23
N ASP A 35 -12.54 7.92 10.08
CA ASP A 35 -13.67 7.31 9.36
C ASP A 35 -13.46 7.22 7.83
N PHE A 36 -12.20 7.23 7.39
CA PHE A 36 -11.83 7.26 5.99
C PHE A 36 -12.11 5.92 5.31
N MET A 37 -13.23 5.87 4.59
CA MET A 37 -13.51 4.80 3.64
C MET A 37 -13.01 5.23 2.25
N PRO A 38 -11.95 4.60 1.71
CA PRO A 38 -11.41 5.00 0.42
C PRO A 38 -12.45 4.77 -0.70
N ALA A 39 -12.89 5.89 -1.30
CA ALA A 39 -13.60 5.91 -2.57
C ALA A 39 -12.73 5.31 -3.69
N GLU A 40 -13.32 4.99 -4.83
CA GLU A 40 -12.62 4.35 -5.96
C GLU A 40 -11.38 5.14 -6.41
N GLU A 41 -11.48 6.46 -6.46
CA GLU A 41 -10.38 7.38 -6.81
C GLU A 41 -9.15 7.22 -5.88
N VAL A 42 -9.38 7.01 -4.58
CA VAL A 42 -8.30 6.81 -3.61
C VAL A 42 -7.59 5.46 -3.83
N ARG A 43 -8.31 4.45 -4.34
CA ARG A 43 -7.71 3.14 -4.61
C ARG A 43 -6.65 3.22 -5.69
N GLU A 44 -6.88 4.03 -6.72
CA GLU A 44 -5.91 4.26 -7.79
C GLU A 44 -4.66 4.97 -7.27
N GLU A 45 -4.82 5.96 -6.40
CA GLU A 45 -3.70 6.65 -5.76
C GLU A 45 -2.86 5.71 -4.87
N ILE A 46 -3.52 4.85 -4.10
CA ILE A 46 -2.86 3.81 -3.28
C ILE A 46 -2.10 2.82 -4.16
N ALA A 47 -2.70 2.37 -5.27
CA ALA A 47 -2.02 1.52 -6.24
C ALA A 47 -0.78 2.22 -6.83
N GLY A 48 -0.88 3.52 -7.11
CA GLY A 48 0.24 4.36 -7.54
C GLY A 48 1.37 4.45 -6.49
N CYS A 49 1.05 4.53 -5.19
CA CYS A 49 2.05 4.41 -4.13
C CYS A 49 2.77 3.05 -4.17
N PHE A 50 2.02 1.96 -4.34
CA PHE A 50 2.60 0.61 -4.32
C PHE A 50 3.50 0.35 -5.52
N ASN A 51 3.14 0.87 -6.70
CA ASN A 51 4.00 0.79 -7.87
C ASN A 51 5.33 1.53 -7.65
N ARG A 52 5.29 2.75 -7.09
CA ARG A 52 6.51 3.50 -6.74
C ARG A 52 7.35 2.78 -5.68
N PHE A 53 6.70 2.14 -4.71
CA PHE A 53 7.39 1.34 -3.70
C PHE A 53 8.06 0.08 -4.29
N ALA A 54 7.41 -0.58 -5.25
CA ALA A 54 8.02 -1.69 -6.00
C ALA A 54 9.27 -1.20 -6.75
N ASP A 55 9.14 -0.11 -7.48
CA ASP A 55 10.22 0.50 -8.29
C ASP A 55 11.43 0.86 -7.43
N PHE A 56 11.21 1.52 -6.29
CA PHE A 56 12.28 1.85 -5.32
C PHE A 56 13.03 0.61 -4.80
N ASN A 57 12.34 -0.53 -4.69
CA ASN A 57 12.94 -1.79 -4.23
C ASN A 57 13.39 -2.68 -5.39
N GLU A 58 13.44 -2.17 -6.63
CA GLU A 58 13.78 -2.92 -7.86
C GLU A 58 12.92 -4.20 -8.03
N CYS A 59 11.67 -4.13 -7.59
CA CYS A 59 10.72 -5.23 -7.65
C CYS A 59 9.77 -5.05 -8.84
N LYS A 60 9.44 -6.15 -9.54
CA LYS A 60 8.52 -6.12 -10.69
C LYS A 60 7.09 -5.70 -10.31
N ASN A 61 6.67 -5.99 -9.08
CA ASN A 61 5.33 -5.73 -8.59
C ASN A 61 5.30 -5.77 -7.05
N VAL A 62 4.16 -5.36 -6.48
CA VAL A 62 3.79 -5.54 -5.07
C VAL A 62 2.57 -6.44 -4.99
N ILE A 63 2.58 -7.40 -4.06
CA ILE A 63 1.40 -8.19 -3.73
C ILE A 63 0.62 -7.42 -2.66
N TYR A 64 -0.64 -7.09 -2.91
CA TYR A 64 -1.51 -6.50 -1.90
C TYR A 64 -2.92 -7.07 -2.00
N LEU A 65 -3.51 -7.35 -0.85
CA LEU A 65 -4.92 -7.68 -0.73
C LEU A 65 -5.59 -6.46 -0.12
N TYR A 66 -6.56 -5.88 -0.83
CA TYR A 66 -7.32 -4.72 -0.34
C TYR A 66 -8.29 -5.17 0.76
N LYS A 67 -7.77 -5.46 1.95
CA LYS A 67 -8.54 -5.62 3.18
C LYS A 67 -8.38 -4.35 4.00
N ILE A 68 -9.42 -3.53 4.01
CA ILE A 68 -9.55 -2.42 4.95
C ILE A 68 -9.74 -3.07 6.32
N LEU A 69 -8.76 -2.89 7.20
CA LEU A 69 -8.91 -3.19 8.62
C LEU A 69 -9.26 -1.85 9.28
N ILE A 70 -10.54 -1.69 9.62
CA ILE A 70 -11.05 -0.60 10.45
C ILE A 70 -10.61 -0.87 11.90
#